data_AF-A0A4Y8V7Z9-F1
#
_entry.id   AF-A0A4Y8V7Z9-F1
#
_cell.length_a   1.000
_cell.length_b   1.000
_cell.length_c   1.000
_cell.angle_alpha   90.00
_cell.angle_beta   90.00
_cell.angle_gamma   90.00
#
_symmetry.space_group_name_H-M   'P 1'
#
loop_
_entity.id
_entity.type
_entity.pdbx_description
1 polymer ?
#
loop_
_entity_poly.entity_id
_entity_poly.type
_entity_poly.pdbx_seq_one_letter_code
_entity_poly.pdbx_strand_id
1 'polypeptide(L)'
;MIKCILISFLLCITFSQMGKGNTNESQIQDIESSIIIRTQEKKYFVVQLLRELTEEGFYTRFLIVKKNKKTIARIAFPSSEDVKNLSVNINNNNNDCILECNYGGGENFYSRYFYFRCAKGGLYLYKIVGTHFIPDSDKKIIIKRYIHPQINIKKINFLYYLENTP
;
A
#
# COMPACT_ATOMS: atom_id res chain seq x y z
N MET A 1 -41.05 -31.01 30.35
CA MET A 1 -40.44 -29.85 29.66
C MET A 1 -39.21 -30.32 28.91
N ILE A 2 -39.26 -30.31 27.58
CA ILE A 2 -38.16 -30.03 26.63
C ILE A 2 -38.90 -29.91 25.29
N LYS A 3 -38.92 -28.70 24.70
CA LYS A 3 -39.41 -28.46 23.35
C LYS A 3 -38.20 -28.55 22.43
N CYS A 4 -38.13 -29.60 21.60
CA CYS A 4 -37.13 -29.70 20.54
C CYS A 4 -37.52 -28.76 19.40
N ILE A 5 -36.81 -27.64 19.27
CA ILE A 5 -36.91 -26.75 18.12
C ILE A 5 -35.89 -27.25 17.09
N LEU A 6 -36.38 -27.85 16.00
CA LEU A 6 -35.57 -28.15 14.83
C LEU A 6 -35.18 -26.81 14.16
N ILE A 7 -33.89 -26.47 14.16
CA ILE A 7 -33.37 -25.32 13.41
C ILE A 7 -32.87 -25.86 12.07
N SER A 8 -33.63 -25.63 11.00
CA SER A 8 -33.17 -25.90 9.63
C SER A 8 -32.19 -24.81 9.19
N PHE A 9 -30.92 -25.18 9.02
CA PHE A 9 -29.92 -24.33 8.37
C PHE A 9 -30.09 -24.45 6.86
N LEU A 10 -30.72 -23.46 6.23
CA LEU A 10 -30.81 -23.35 4.77
C LEU A 10 -29.51 -22.73 4.25
N LEU A 11 -28.56 -23.57 3.83
CA LEU A 11 -27.34 -23.16 3.11
C LEU A 11 -27.69 -22.78 1.66
N CYS A 12 -27.93 -21.49 1.41
CA CYS A 12 -28.01 -20.95 0.06
C CYS A 12 -26.60 -20.82 -0.55
N ILE A 13 -26.10 -21.91 -1.15
CA ILE A 13 -24.91 -21.86 -2.01
C ILE A 13 -25.39 -21.38 -3.38
N THR A 14 -25.29 -20.09 -3.67
CA THR A 14 -25.48 -19.59 -5.03
C THR A 14 -24.23 -19.90 -5.84
N PHE A 15 -24.25 -20.99 -6.61
CA PHE A 15 -23.32 -21.19 -7.72
C PHE A 15 -23.62 -20.11 -8.77
N SER A 16 -22.79 -19.06 -8.83
CA SER A 16 -22.81 -18.14 -9.96
C SER A 16 -22.37 -18.91 -11.20
N GLN A 17 -23.32 -19.13 -12.12
CA GLN A 17 -23.06 -19.66 -13.45
C GLN A 17 -22.11 -18.72 -14.19
N MET A 18 -20.93 -19.23 -14.56
CA MET A 18 -19.93 -18.50 -15.33
C MET A 18 -20.43 -18.38 -16.78
N GLY A 19 -21.04 -17.24 -17.08
CA GLY A 19 -21.47 -16.89 -18.43
C GLY A 19 -20.26 -16.70 -19.34
N LYS A 20 -20.30 -17.34 -20.53
CA LYS A 20 -19.40 -17.10 -21.65
C LYS A 20 -19.43 -15.60 -22.00
N GLY A 21 -18.33 -14.89 -21.78
CA GLY A 21 -18.18 -13.48 -22.12
C GLY A 21 -16.75 -13.21 -22.59
N ASN A 22 -16.64 -12.61 -23.77
CA ASN A 22 -15.45 -12.17 -24.50
C ASN A 22 -14.14 -12.09 -23.69
N THR A 23 -13.10 -12.75 -24.21
CA THR A 23 -11.69 -12.55 -23.87
C THR A 23 -11.26 -11.14 -24.26
N ASN A 24 -11.68 -10.13 -23.50
CA ASN A 24 -10.71 -9.14 -23.08
C ASN A 24 -10.03 -9.83 -21.90
N GLU A 25 -8.79 -10.30 -22.08
CA GLU A 25 -7.95 -10.64 -20.95
C GLU A 25 -7.95 -9.42 -20.02
N SER A 26 -8.79 -9.47 -18.99
CA SER A 26 -8.87 -8.46 -17.96
C SER A 26 -7.47 -8.41 -17.40
N GLN A 27 -6.74 -7.31 -17.63
CA GLN A 27 -5.49 -7.03 -16.94
C GLN A 27 -5.72 -7.38 -15.47
N ILE A 28 -5.08 -8.46 -15.00
CA ILE A 28 -5.37 -9.02 -13.68
C ILE A 28 -4.85 -7.98 -12.69
N GLN A 29 -5.79 -7.20 -12.15
CA GLN A 29 -5.53 -6.14 -11.21
C GLN A 29 -5.98 -6.62 -9.83
N ASP A 30 -5.01 -6.92 -8.99
CA ASP A 30 -5.26 -7.39 -7.63
C ASP A 30 -5.05 -6.25 -6.63
N ILE A 31 -6.05 -6.00 -5.78
CA ILE A 31 -5.91 -5.08 -4.65
C ILE A 31 -5.24 -5.86 -3.51
N GLU A 32 -3.94 -5.63 -3.30
CA GLU A 32 -3.17 -6.29 -2.23
C GLU A 32 -3.58 -5.77 -0.85
N SER A 33 -3.78 -4.45 -0.72
CA SER A 33 -4.23 -3.83 0.52
C SER A 33 -4.93 -2.50 0.27
N SER A 34 -5.75 -2.07 1.22
CA SER A 34 -6.50 -0.82 1.12
C SER A 34 -6.81 -0.25 2.49
N ILE A 35 -6.64 1.06 2.65
CA ILE A 35 -7.10 1.79 3.82
C ILE A 35 -7.95 3.00 3.43
N ILE A 36 -8.79 3.43 4.36
CA ILE A 36 -9.62 4.62 4.21
C ILE A 36 -9.22 5.63 5.28
N ILE A 37 -8.83 6.83 4.86
CA ILE A 37 -8.54 7.95 5.73
C ILE A 37 -9.70 8.93 5.65
N ARG A 38 -10.34 9.24 6.78
CA ARG A 38 -11.42 10.22 6.87
C ARG A 38 -10.88 11.55 7.34
N THR A 39 -11.27 12.64 6.69
CA THR A 39 -11.03 13.99 7.17
C THR A 39 -12.24 14.49 7.96
N GLN A 40 -12.03 15.54 8.77
CA GLN A 40 -13.10 16.19 9.53
C GLN A 40 -14.24 16.71 8.64
N GLU A 41 -13.95 17.05 7.38
CA GLU A 41 -14.93 17.55 6.40
C GLU A 41 -15.73 16.44 5.68
N LYS A 42 -15.83 15.23 6.26
CA LYS A 42 -16.43 14.03 5.62
C LYS A 42 -15.82 13.64 4.27
N LYS A 43 -14.70 14.25 3.86
CA LYS A 43 -13.92 13.80 2.70
C LYS A 43 -13.15 12.56 3.10
N TYR A 44 -12.99 11.63 2.18
CA TYR A 44 -12.19 10.44 2.43
C TYR A 44 -11.18 10.22 1.32
N PHE A 45 -10.00 9.80 1.74
CA PHE A 45 -8.98 9.23 0.87
C PHE A 45 -9.08 7.71 0.97
N VAL A 46 -8.99 7.03 -0.17
CA VAL A 46 -8.77 5.59 -0.25
C VAL A 46 -7.37 5.41 -0.80
N VAL A 47 -6.50 4.75 -0.03
CA VAL A 47 -5.12 4.46 -0.42
C VAL A 47 -5.03 2.95 -0.61
N GLN A 48 -4.63 2.51 -1.79
CA GLN A 48 -4.62 1.09 -2.18
C GLN A 48 -3.25 0.71 -2.73
N LEU A 49 -2.73 -0.46 -2.32
CA LEU A 49 -1.70 -1.15 -3.07
C LEU A 49 -2.38 -2.04 -4.09
N LEU A 50 -1.92 -1.92 -5.33
CA LEU A 50 -2.31 -2.78 -6.43
C LEU A 50 -1.12 -3.54 -6.93
N ARG A 51 -1.37 -4.76 -7.39
CA ARG A 51 -0.48 -5.50 -8.27
C ARG A 51 -1.16 -5.62 -9.63
N GLU A 52 -0.41 -5.36 -10.68
CA GLU A 52 -0.91 -5.37 -12.06
C GLU A 52 0.13 -6.03 -12.97
N LEU A 53 -0.33 -6.84 -13.91
CA LEU A 53 0.50 -7.43 -14.96
C LEU A 53 0.71 -6.40 -16.08
N THR A 54 1.96 -6.05 -16.35
CA THR A 54 2.34 -5.16 -17.45
C THR A 54 2.20 -5.88 -18.80
N GLU A 55 2.14 -5.12 -19.90
CA GLU A 55 2.11 -5.66 -21.27
C GLU A 55 3.33 -6.55 -21.57
N GLU A 56 4.47 -6.28 -20.94
CA GLU A 56 5.70 -7.08 -21.06
C GLU A 56 5.69 -8.37 -20.23
N GLY A 57 4.58 -8.68 -19.54
CA GLY A 57 4.42 -9.91 -18.75
C GLY A 57 5.00 -9.87 -17.33
N PHE A 58 5.51 -8.72 -16.88
CA PHE A 58 6.01 -8.54 -15.51
C PHE A 58 4.92 -8.04 -14.57
N TYR A 59 5.01 -8.40 -13.30
CA TYR A 59 4.15 -7.79 -12.28
C TYR A 59 4.78 -6.51 -11.77
N THR A 60 4.00 -5.45 -11.72
CA THR A 60 4.38 -4.20 -11.08
C THR A 60 3.38 -3.83 -9.99
N ARG A 61 3.85 -3.07 -9.00
CA ARG A 61 3.02 -2.57 -7.91
C ARG A 61 2.74 -1.09 -8.07
N PHE A 62 1.52 -0.70 -7.78
CA PHE A 62 1.10 0.70 -7.79
C PHE A 62 0.49 1.11 -6.46
N LEU A 63 0.82 2.34 -6.03
CA LEU A 63 0.05 3.05 -5.03
C LEU A 63 -1.04 3.86 -5.73
N ILE A 64 -2.30 3.51 -5.50
CA ILE A 64 -3.46 4.29 -5.95
C ILE A 64 -4.00 5.10 -4.79
N VAL A 65 -4.20 6.40 -5.02
CA VAL A 65 -4.89 7.27 -4.09
C VAL A 65 -6.12 7.86 -4.76
N LYS A 66 -7.28 7.58 -4.18
CA LYS A 66 -8.57 8.15 -4.57
C LYS A 66 -9.02 9.14 -3.52
N LYS A 67 -9.58 10.27 -3.94
CA LYS A 67 -10.26 11.25 -3.08
C LYS A 67 -11.69 11.34 -3.55
N ASN A 68 -12.66 11.04 -2.69
CA ASN A 68 -14.09 11.04 -3.03
C ASN A 68 -14.38 10.27 -4.34
N LYS A 69 -13.91 9.02 -4.41
CA LYS A 69 -14.01 8.11 -5.58
C LYS A 69 -13.20 8.49 -6.82
N LYS A 70 -12.66 9.71 -6.93
CA LYS A 70 -11.80 10.12 -8.04
C LYS A 70 -10.33 9.77 -7.77
N THR A 71 -9.69 9.04 -8.67
CA THR A 71 -8.23 8.82 -8.61
C THR A 71 -7.50 10.15 -8.71
N ILE A 72 -6.63 10.43 -7.75
CA ILE A 72 -5.80 11.64 -7.71
C ILE A 72 -4.32 11.35 -7.87
N ALA A 73 -3.87 10.12 -7.59
CA ALA A 73 -2.51 9.67 -7.82
C ALA A 73 -2.52 8.17 -8.17
N ARG A 74 -1.66 7.80 -9.12
CA ARG A 74 -1.25 6.43 -9.44
C ARG A 74 0.26 6.45 -9.57
N ILE A 75 0.96 5.82 -8.64
CA ILE A 75 2.41 5.92 -8.50
C ILE A 75 2.96 4.51 -8.59
N ALA A 76 3.86 4.25 -9.54
CA ALA A 76 4.57 2.98 -9.63
C ALA A 76 5.57 2.87 -8.48
N PHE A 77 5.69 1.67 -7.90
CA PHE A 77 6.84 1.34 -7.07
C PHE A 77 8.04 0.99 -7.95
N PRO A 78 9.27 1.17 -7.43
CA PRO A 78 10.47 0.66 -8.08
C PRO A 78 10.38 -0.82 -8.41
N SER A 79 11.01 -1.22 -9.51
CA SER A 79 11.16 -2.62 -9.89
C SER A 79 12.16 -3.34 -8.97
N SER A 80 12.31 -4.65 -9.16
CA SER A 80 13.37 -5.43 -8.50
C SER A 80 14.77 -5.09 -8.99
N GLU A 81 14.91 -4.52 -10.19
CA GLU A 81 16.20 -4.06 -10.73
C GLU A 81 16.63 -2.78 -10.02
N ASP A 82 15.67 -1.90 -9.75
CA ASP A 82 15.87 -0.66 -9.00
C ASP A 82 16.11 -0.92 -7.50
N VAL A 83 15.26 -1.76 -6.88
CA VAL A 83 15.29 -2.04 -5.44
C VAL A 83 15.07 -3.53 -5.18
N LYS A 84 16.14 -4.22 -4.77
CA LYS A 84 16.12 -5.66 -4.49
C LYS A 84 15.18 -6.02 -3.33
N ASN A 85 14.42 -7.09 -3.53
CA ASN A 85 13.48 -7.68 -2.55
C ASN A 85 12.49 -6.67 -1.94
N LEU A 86 12.05 -5.69 -2.73
CA LEU A 86 11.08 -4.69 -2.27
C LEU A 86 9.72 -5.34 -1.94
N SER A 87 9.34 -5.21 -0.68
CA SER A 87 8.02 -5.53 -0.15
C SER A 87 7.39 -4.25 0.40
N VAL A 88 6.09 -4.07 0.13
CA VAL A 88 5.35 -2.86 0.51
C VAL A 88 4.07 -3.25 1.23
N ASN A 89 3.78 -2.57 2.33
CA ASN A 89 2.53 -2.71 3.07
C ASN A 89 1.96 -1.33 3.44
N ILE A 90 0.64 -1.26 3.61
CA ILE A 90 -0.04 -0.07 4.12
C ILE A 90 -0.59 -0.35 5.52
N ASN A 91 -0.23 0.53 6.45
CA ASN A 91 -0.74 0.56 7.81
C ASN A 91 -1.42 1.92 8.08
N ASN A 92 -2.22 2.00 9.15
CA ASN A 92 -2.81 3.25 9.62
C ASN A 92 -2.40 3.56 11.06
N ASN A 93 -2.40 4.84 11.43
CA ASN A 93 -2.19 5.29 12.79
C ASN A 93 -2.96 6.59 13.06
N ASN A 94 -4.02 6.56 13.87
CA ASN A 94 -4.74 7.74 14.36
C ASN A 94 -5.16 8.78 13.27
N ASN A 95 -5.38 8.33 12.03
CA ASN A 95 -5.67 9.08 10.78
C ASN A 95 -4.49 9.35 9.84
N ASP A 96 -3.27 8.97 10.20
CA ASP A 96 -2.15 8.92 9.28
C ASP A 96 -2.16 7.60 8.50
N CYS A 97 -1.74 7.68 7.24
CA CYS A 97 -1.40 6.52 6.42
C CYS A 97 0.11 6.29 6.51
N ILE A 98 0.51 5.08 6.82
CA ILE A 98 1.91 4.68 6.87
C ILE A 98 2.13 3.68 5.75
N LEU A 99 3.02 4.03 4.83
CA LEU A 99 3.50 3.09 3.83
C LEU A 99 4.83 2.52 4.34
N GLU A 100 4.86 1.23 4.56
CA GLU A 100 6.03 0.49 5.00
C GLU A 100 6.66 -0.21 3.81
N CYS A 101 7.91 0.14 3.50
CA CYS A 101 8.72 -0.52 2.48
C CYS A 101 9.86 -1.27 3.16
N ASN A 102 9.96 -2.57 2.92
CA ASN A 102 11.07 -3.42 3.35
C ASN A 102 11.86 -3.86 2.11
N TYR A 103 13.18 -3.79 2.15
CA TYR A 103 14.05 -4.08 1.00
C TYR A 103 15.47 -4.41 1.43
N GLY A 104 16.30 -4.87 0.49
CA GLY A 104 17.69 -5.27 0.75
C GLY A 104 17.91 -6.76 0.54
N GLY A 105 18.96 -7.32 1.13
CA GLY A 105 19.35 -8.72 0.99
C GLY A 105 20.80 -8.96 1.40
N GLY A 106 21.18 -10.23 1.50
CA GLY A 106 22.49 -10.62 2.06
C GLY A 106 22.59 -10.17 3.52
N GLU A 107 23.58 -9.35 3.85
CA GLU A 107 23.82 -8.86 5.21
C GLU A 107 23.13 -7.52 5.52
N ASN A 108 22.41 -6.92 4.56
CA ASN A 108 21.83 -5.58 4.71
C ASN A 108 20.32 -5.57 4.46
N PHE A 109 19.55 -5.34 5.52
CA PHE A 109 18.09 -5.20 5.45
C PHE A 109 17.66 -3.80 5.87
N TYR A 110 16.79 -3.21 5.08
CA TYR A 110 16.33 -1.85 5.27
C TYR A 110 14.80 -1.82 5.37
N SER A 111 14.31 -0.91 6.21
CA SER A 111 12.92 -0.52 6.21
C SER A 111 12.81 1.00 6.06
N ARG A 112 11.79 1.43 5.32
CA ARG A 112 11.43 2.84 5.13
C ARG A 112 9.94 3.00 5.36
N TYR A 113 9.60 3.79 6.36
CA TYR A 113 8.23 4.13 6.73
C TYR A 113 7.92 5.55 6.26
N PHE A 114 7.01 5.69 5.30
CA PHE A 114 6.54 6.97 4.79
C PHE A 114 5.23 7.33 5.48
N TYR A 115 5.25 8.42 6.25
CA TYR A 115 4.08 8.90 6.99
C TYR A 115 3.37 9.98 6.21
N PHE A 116 2.11 9.68 5.87
CA PHE A 116 1.21 10.54 5.15
C PHE A 116 0.11 11.05 6.06
N ARG A 117 -0.16 12.35 6.01
CA ARG A 117 -1.28 12.96 6.73
C ARG A 117 -2.15 13.80 5.82
N CYS A 118 -3.41 13.94 6.20
CA CYS A 118 -4.30 14.88 5.54
C CYS A 118 -4.03 16.31 6.03
N ALA A 119 -3.76 17.23 5.10
CA ALA A 119 -3.59 18.65 5.39
C ALA A 119 -4.11 19.48 4.22
N LYS A 120 -4.74 20.64 4.46
CA LYS A 120 -5.21 21.55 3.40
C LYS A 120 -5.99 20.84 2.27
N GLY A 121 -6.81 19.85 2.63
CA GLY A 121 -7.61 19.05 1.69
C GLY A 121 -6.82 18.09 0.77
N GLY A 122 -5.54 17.84 1.00
CA GLY A 122 -4.72 16.85 0.27
C GLY A 122 -4.08 15.83 1.21
N LEU A 123 -3.37 14.85 0.63
CA LEU A 123 -2.55 13.86 1.34
C LEU A 123 -1.08 14.19 1.13
N TYR A 124 -0.33 14.35 2.22
CA TYR A 124 1.03 14.88 2.20
C TYR A 124 1.98 14.00 3.00
N LEU A 125 3.14 13.70 2.42
CA LEU A 125 4.28 13.12 3.11
C LEU A 125 4.90 14.19 4.01
N TYR A 126 4.99 13.89 5.30
CA TYR A 126 5.53 14.82 6.30
C TYR A 126 6.68 14.24 7.11
N LYS A 127 6.85 12.91 7.11
CA LYS A 127 7.89 12.23 7.87
C LYS A 127 8.29 10.93 7.19
N ILE A 128 9.58 10.64 7.18
CA ILE A 128 10.17 9.37 6.77
C ILE A 128 10.95 8.82 7.97
N VAL A 129 10.78 7.54 8.27
CA VAL A 129 11.61 6.82 9.25
C VAL A 129 12.32 5.69 8.53
N GLY A 130 13.64 5.70 8.59
CA GLY A 130 14.48 4.64 8.05
C GLY A 130 15.05 3.78 9.15
N THR A 131 15.07 2.47 8.95
CA THR A 131 15.85 1.54 9.76
C THR A 131 16.80 0.75 8.89
N HIS A 132 17.99 0.47 9.43
CA HIS A 132 18.97 -0.46 8.86
C HIS A 132 19.29 -1.51 9.91
N PHE A 133 19.20 -2.76 9.49
CA PHE A 133 19.47 -3.94 10.29
C PHE A 133 20.52 -4.81 9.60
N ILE A 134 21.52 -5.21 10.38
CA ILE A 134 22.58 -6.14 9.98
C ILE A 134 22.40 -7.39 10.84
N PRO A 135 22.08 -8.56 10.26
CA PRO A 135 21.71 -9.76 11.02
C PRO A 135 22.71 -10.19 12.10
N ASP A 136 24.01 -10.10 11.79
CA ASP A 136 25.07 -10.55 12.70
C ASP A 136 25.60 -9.42 13.61
N SER A 137 24.79 -8.38 13.82
CA SER A 137 25.15 -7.24 14.63
C SER A 137 23.93 -6.71 15.39
N ASP A 138 24.08 -6.46 16.70
CA ASP A 138 23.06 -5.79 17.52
C ASP A 138 22.83 -4.32 17.12
N LYS A 139 23.61 -3.80 16.15
CA LYS A 139 23.45 -2.43 15.65
C LYS A 139 22.21 -2.31 14.78
N LYS A 140 21.23 -1.59 15.31
CA LYS A 140 20.08 -1.07 14.56
C LYS A 140 20.20 0.44 14.44
N ILE A 141 20.34 0.94 13.22
CA ILE A 141 20.38 2.39 12.98
C ILE A 141 18.97 2.86 12.64
N ILE A 142 18.51 3.91 13.33
CA ILE A 142 17.19 4.50 13.09
C ILE A 142 17.37 5.98 12.73
N ILE A 143 16.95 6.37 11.52
CA ILE A 143 17.03 7.74 11.02
C ILE A 143 15.61 8.28 10.86
N LYS A 144 15.33 9.45 11.44
CA LYS A 144 14.04 10.13 11.31
C LYS A 144 14.25 11.43 10.53
N ARG A 145 13.49 11.60 9.44
CA ARG A 145 13.50 12.81 8.62
C ARG A 145 12.11 13.42 8.60
N TYR A 146 11.98 14.66 9.07
CA TYR A 146 10.76 15.46 8.91
C TYR A 146 10.86 16.28 7.62
N ILE A 147 9.80 16.28 6.82
CA ILE A 147 9.80 16.85 5.47
C ILE A 147 9.18 18.24 5.51
N HIS A 148 9.98 19.25 5.16
CA HIS A 148 9.55 20.64 5.04
C HIS A 148 10.14 21.30 3.77
N PRO A 149 9.30 21.86 2.88
CA PRO A 149 7.84 21.81 2.89
C PRO A 149 7.32 20.38 2.68
N GLN A 150 6.12 20.08 3.19
CA GLN A 150 5.49 18.76 3.01
C GLN A 150 5.25 18.47 1.53
N ILE A 151 5.43 17.21 1.12
CA ILE A 151 5.33 16.82 -0.29
C ILE A 151 3.95 16.23 -0.55
N ASN A 152 3.23 16.80 -1.51
CA ASN A 152 1.93 16.26 -1.93
C ASN A 152 2.12 14.86 -2.54
N ILE A 153 1.24 13.91 -2.22
CA ILE A 153 1.30 12.52 -2.73
C ILE A 153 1.51 12.46 -4.26
N LYS A 154 0.92 13.37 -5.02
CA LYS A 154 1.04 13.43 -6.48
C LYS A 154 2.45 13.69 -7.00
N LYS A 155 3.35 14.20 -6.16
CA LYS A 155 4.70 14.64 -6.52
C LYS A 155 5.79 13.71 -5.98
N ILE A 156 5.41 12.57 -5.39
CA ILE A 156 6.38 11.67 -4.77
C ILE A 156 7.00 10.75 -5.80
N ASN A 157 8.31 10.63 -5.72
CA ASN A 157 9.09 9.57 -6.33
C ASN A 157 9.66 8.70 -5.19
N PHE A 158 9.18 7.46 -5.06
CA PHE A 158 9.63 6.56 -4.00
C PHE A 158 11.08 6.12 -4.18
N LEU A 159 11.53 5.97 -5.44
CA LEU A 159 12.88 5.51 -5.77
C LEU A 159 13.94 6.38 -5.08
N TYR A 160 13.80 7.70 -5.19
CA TYR A 160 14.71 8.67 -4.57
C TYR A 160 14.93 8.48 -3.05
N TYR A 161 13.91 7.99 -2.34
CA TYR A 161 13.95 7.77 -0.89
C TYR A 161 14.32 6.34 -0.48
N LEU A 162 14.33 5.42 -1.44
CA LEU A 162 14.74 4.03 -1.26
C LEU A 162 16.22 3.84 -1.67
N GLU A 163 16.71 4.55 -2.69
CA GLU A 163 18.08 4.47 -3.24
C GLU A 163 19.18 5.14 -2.42
N ASN A 164 18.85 5.86 -1.35
CA ASN A 164 19.82 6.62 -0.56
C ASN A 164 19.74 6.27 0.93
N THR A 165 19.95 5.00 1.25
CA THR A 165 20.50 4.59 2.56
C THR A 165 22.01 4.83 2.52
N PRO A 166 22.64 5.36 3.59
CA PRO A 166 24.10 5.21 3.72
C PRO A 166 24.50 3.74 3.62
#